data_AF-A0A8F7UZP1-F1
#
_entry.id   AF-A0A8F7UZP1-F1
#
_cell.length_a   1.000
_cell.length_b   1.000
_cell.length_c   1.000
_cell.angle_alpha   90.00
_cell.angle_beta   90.00
_cell.angle_gamma   90.00
#
_symmetry.space_group_name_H-M   'P 1'
#
loop_
_entity.id
_entity.type
_entity.pdbx_description
1 polymer ?
#
loop_
_entity_poly.entity_id
_entity_poly.type
_entity_poly.pdbx_seq_one_letter_code
_entity_poly.pdbx_strand_id
1 'polypeptide(L)'
;MSDFRPLGAHSHTGGSAGLYLDGNASAEALFDTAISRVESVMQLHAAMMELPPATTINAAALSAVSTHLLSDACSLLLELQHRTERYGDARELVKRHAMAYSALAERIREQGQTPGKQEESSRV
;
A
#
# COMPACT_ATOMS: atom_id res chain seq x y z
N MET A 1 -28.45 3.41 -2.02
CA MET A 1 -27.80 3.89 -3.25
C MET A 1 -26.30 3.73 -3.07
N SER A 2 -25.58 3.26 -4.08
CA SER A 2 -24.13 3.15 -4.07
C SER A 2 -23.50 4.56 -4.08
N ASP A 3 -22.66 4.87 -3.09
CA ASP A 3 -21.96 6.17 -2.97
C ASP A 3 -20.51 6.02 -3.45
N PHE A 4 -20.33 5.74 -4.75
CA PHE A 4 -18.99 5.61 -5.31
C PHE A 4 -18.43 6.96 -5.70
N ARG A 5 -17.25 7.31 -5.17
CA ARG A 5 -16.57 8.58 -5.45
C ARG A 5 -15.19 8.30 -6.05
N PRO A 6 -14.74 9.08 -7.04
CA PRO A 6 -13.40 8.89 -7.61
C PRO A 6 -12.33 9.13 -6.54
N LEU A 7 -11.30 8.28 -6.50
CA LEU A 7 -10.04 8.58 -5.81
C LEU A 7 -9.32 9.76 -6.49
N GLY A 8 -8.24 10.29 -5.88
CA GLY A 8 -7.54 11.49 -6.34
C GLY A 8 -7.12 11.46 -7.82
N ALA A 9 -6.78 12.62 -8.40
CA ALA A 9 -6.59 12.77 -9.85
C ALA A 9 -5.59 11.79 -10.47
N HIS A 10 -4.57 11.36 -9.72
CA HIS A 10 -3.60 10.37 -10.19
C HIS A 10 -4.16 8.94 -10.24
N SER A 11 -5.27 8.63 -9.59
CA SER A 11 -5.97 7.34 -9.67
C SER A 11 -6.82 7.18 -10.95
N HIS A 12 -6.85 8.21 -11.80
CA HIS A 12 -7.71 8.31 -12.99
C HIS A 12 -6.97 8.69 -14.28
N THR A 13 -5.63 8.76 -14.27
CA THR A 13 -4.88 9.12 -15.48
C THR A 13 -4.67 7.91 -16.40
N GLY A 14 -4.79 8.10 -17.72
CA GLY A 14 -4.33 7.13 -18.72
C GLY A 14 -5.41 6.23 -19.36
N GLY A 15 -6.70 6.54 -19.20
CA GLY A 15 -7.78 5.81 -19.89
C GLY A 15 -8.10 4.42 -19.30
N SER A 16 -7.48 4.04 -18.19
CA SER A 16 -7.87 2.86 -17.42
C SER A 16 -9.12 3.14 -16.59
N ALA A 17 -9.83 2.08 -16.19
CA ALA A 17 -10.95 2.16 -15.27
C ALA A 17 -10.50 2.83 -13.97
N GLY A 18 -10.92 4.08 -13.78
CA GLY A 18 -10.62 4.86 -12.59
C GLY A 18 -11.05 4.13 -11.32
N LEU A 19 -10.26 4.24 -10.27
CA LEU A 19 -10.59 3.61 -8.99
C LEU A 19 -11.57 4.49 -8.21
N TYR A 20 -12.61 3.84 -7.70
CA TYR A 20 -13.65 4.48 -6.91
C TYR A 20 -13.59 3.99 -5.47
N LEU A 21 -13.72 4.94 -4.55
CA LEU A 21 -14.00 4.75 -3.15
C LEU A 21 -15.48 4.42 -2.97
N ASP A 22 -15.82 3.37 -2.23
CA ASP A 22 -17.15 3.22 -1.65
C ASP A 22 -17.30 4.16 -0.43
N GLY A 23 -18.15 5.16 -0.56
CA GLY A 23 -18.50 6.10 0.50
C GLY A 23 -19.09 5.44 1.74
N ASN A 24 -19.63 4.23 1.61
CA ASN A 24 -20.13 3.43 2.72
C ASN A 24 -19.11 2.43 3.28
N ALA A 25 -17.90 2.34 2.71
CA ALA A 25 -16.86 1.45 3.23
C ALA A 25 -16.59 1.76 4.70
N SER A 26 -16.42 0.72 5.52
CA SER A 26 -16.01 0.92 6.90
C SER A 26 -14.64 1.61 6.93
N ALA A 27 -14.38 2.36 7.99
CA ALA A 27 -13.06 2.95 8.17
C ALA A 27 -11.95 1.87 8.14
N GLU A 28 -12.26 0.64 8.58
CA GLU A 28 -11.31 -0.50 8.61
C GLU A 28 -10.99 -0.96 7.19
N ALA A 29 -12.01 -1.10 6.34
CA ALA A 29 -11.82 -1.41 4.93
C ALA A 29 -10.99 -0.33 4.20
N LEU A 30 -11.21 0.96 4.49
CA LEU A 30 -10.40 2.05 3.92
C LEU A 30 -8.93 1.93 4.31
N PHE A 31 -8.72 1.62 5.58
CA PHE A 31 -7.40 1.51 6.18
C PHE A 31 -6.63 0.30 5.66
N ASP A 32 -7.25 -0.88 5.67
CA ASP A 32 -6.66 -2.13 5.15
C ASP A 32 -6.31 -2.00 3.67
N THR A 33 -7.18 -1.32 2.90
CA THR A 33 -6.92 -1.06 1.48
C THR A 33 -5.73 -0.11 1.30
N ALA A 34 -5.63 0.96 2.10
CA ALA A 34 -4.50 1.88 2.05
C ALA A 34 -3.17 1.17 2.36
N ILE A 35 -3.15 0.32 3.39
CA ILE A 35 -1.96 -0.48 3.75
C ILE A 35 -1.59 -1.46 2.64
N SER A 36 -2.58 -2.19 2.08
CA SER A 36 -2.35 -3.11 0.96
C SER A 36 -1.72 -2.42 -0.26
N ARG A 37 -2.09 -1.16 -0.53
CA ARG A 37 -1.49 -0.37 -1.63
C ARG A 37 -0.04 -0.02 -1.35
N VAL A 38 0.30 0.41 -0.13
CA VAL A 38 1.70 0.66 0.28
C VAL A 38 2.53 -0.63 0.18
N GLU A 39 1.99 -1.75 0.63
CA GLU A 39 2.67 -3.05 0.58
C GLU A 39 2.91 -3.53 -0.84
N SER A 40 1.97 -3.28 -1.75
CA SER A 40 2.14 -3.61 -3.16
C SER A 40 3.34 -2.87 -3.76
N VAL A 41 3.58 -1.62 -3.35
CA VAL A 41 4.77 -0.85 -3.76
C VAL A 41 6.05 -1.42 -3.14
N MET A 42 6.02 -1.78 -1.86
CA MET A 42 7.17 -2.41 -1.19
C MET A 42 7.53 -3.74 -1.86
N GLN A 43 6.54 -4.58 -2.15
CA GLN A 43 6.72 -5.86 -2.85
C GLN A 43 7.24 -5.64 -4.26
N LEU A 44 6.74 -4.63 -4.98
CA LEU A 44 7.25 -4.27 -6.29
C LEU A 44 8.74 -3.91 -6.23
N HIS A 45 9.13 -3.06 -5.27
CA HIS A 45 10.54 -2.67 -5.08
C HIS A 45 11.41 -3.85 -4.63
N ALA A 46 10.92 -4.73 -3.76
CA ALA A 46 11.64 -5.94 -3.35
C ALA A 46 11.87 -6.88 -4.54
N ALA A 47 10.83 -7.12 -5.35
CA ALA A 47 10.94 -7.93 -6.55
C ALA A 47 11.94 -7.34 -7.56
N MET A 48 12.02 -6.01 -7.68
CA MET A 48 13.01 -5.36 -8.53
C MET A 48 14.46 -5.64 -8.08
N MET A 49 14.72 -5.74 -6.78
CA MET A 49 16.04 -6.00 -6.23
C MET A 49 16.51 -7.44 -6.50
N GLU A 50 15.57 -8.36 -6.76
CA GLU A 50 15.85 -9.76 -7.08
C GLU A 50 16.07 -10.01 -8.58
N LEU A 51 15.87 -9.00 -9.44
CA LEU A 51 16.01 -9.16 -10.88
C LEU A 51 17.49 -9.31 -11.29
N PRO A 52 17.81 -10.21 -12.24
CA PRO A 52 19.15 -10.31 -12.79
C PRO A 52 19.64 -8.98 -13.39
N PRO A 53 20.95 -8.66 -13.32
CA PRO A 53 21.51 -7.39 -13.80
C PRO A 53 21.25 -7.09 -15.29
N ALA A 54 21.02 -8.13 -16.10
CA ALA A 54 20.73 -8.01 -17.53
C ALA A 54 19.23 -7.73 -17.83
N THR A 55 18.37 -7.70 -16.81
CA THR A 55 16.93 -7.50 -17.00
C THR A 55 16.65 -6.06 -17.40
N THR A 56 16.03 -5.88 -18.57
CA THR A 56 15.58 -4.56 -19.01
C THR A 56 14.24 -4.25 -18.36
N ILE A 57 14.20 -3.15 -17.60
CA ILE A 57 13.03 -2.75 -16.83
C ILE A 57 12.51 -1.43 -17.39
N ASN A 58 11.20 -1.35 -17.65
CA ASN A 58 10.56 -0.08 -17.97
C ASN A 58 10.37 0.75 -16.70
N ALA A 59 11.38 1.56 -16.37
CA ALA A 59 11.36 2.43 -15.18
C ALA A 59 10.18 3.42 -15.17
N ALA A 60 9.72 3.89 -16.34
CA ALA A 60 8.59 4.80 -16.44
C ALA A 60 7.27 4.10 -16.07
N ALA A 61 7.07 2.86 -16.52
CA ALA A 61 5.89 2.07 -16.15
C ALA A 61 5.86 1.76 -14.65
N LEU A 62 7.00 1.41 -14.06
CA LEU A 62 7.09 1.17 -12.61
C LEU A 62 6.84 2.43 -11.80
N SER A 63 7.43 3.56 -12.20
CA SER A 63 7.18 4.85 -11.56
C SER A 63 5.70 5.22 -11.61
N ALA A 64 5.03 4.99 -12.75
CA ALA A 64 3.60 5.21 -12.88
C ALA A 64 2.80 4.31 -11.92
N VAL A 65 3.07 3.01 -11.89
CA VAL A 65 2.38 2.06 -10.98
C VAL A 65 2.58 2.45 -9.51
N SER A 66 3.81 2.72 -9.09
CA SER A 66 4.10 3.16 -7.71
C SER A 66 3.39 4.47 -7.38
N THR A 67 3.35 5.42 -8.32
CA THR A 67 2.64 6.70 -8.14
C THR A 67 1.14 6.48 -7.98
N HIS A 68 0.52 5.59 -8.76
CA HIS A 68 -0.90 5.27 -8.64
C HIS A 68 -1.23 4.66 -7.28
N LEU A 69 -0.48 3.64 -6.88
CA LEU A 69 -0.71 2.93 -5.62
C LEU A 69 -0.52 3.85 -4.40
N LEU A 70 0.50 4.71 -4.41
CA LEU A 70 0.72 5.68 -3.33
C LEU A 70 -0.34 6.78 -3.33
N SER A 71 -0.78 7.25 -4.50
CA SER A 71 -1.88 8.22 -4.59
C SER A 71 -3.20 7.64 -4.07
N ASP A 72 -3.48 6.36 -4.35
CA ASP A 72 -4.65 5.67 -3.81
C ASP A 72 -4.58 5.61 -2.28
N ALA A 73 -3.44 5.15 -1.73
CA ALA A 73 -3.24 5.08 -0.29
C ALA A 73 -3.45 6.44 0.37
N CYS A 74 -2.86 7.50 -0.18
CA CYS A 74 -3.05 8.87 0.30
C CYS A 74 -4.52 9.30 0.26
N SER A 75 -5.23 9.04 -0.84
CA SER A 75 -6.64 9.41 -0.99
C SER A 75 -7.53 8.71 0.05
N LEU A 76 -7.27 7.42 0.32
CA LEU A 76 -8.00 6.64 1.32
C LEU A 76 -7.72 7.12 2.75
N LEU A 77 -6.47 7.47 3.06
CA LEU A 77 -6.09 8.01 4.36
C LEU A 77 -6.68 9.41 4.60
N LEU A 78 -6.73 10.26 3.56
CA LEU A 78 -7.38 11.57 3.63
C LEU A 78 -8.88 11.45 3.85
N GLU A 79 -9.55 10.51 3.18
CA GLU A 79 -10.98 10.24 3.44
C GLU A 79 -11.19 9.74 4.88
N LEU A 80 -10.32 8.85 5.38
CA LEU A 80 -10.38 8.38 6.76
C LEU A 80 -10.21 9.52 7.76
N GLN A 81 -9.25 10.43 7.51
CA GLN A 81 -9.06 11.64 8.31
C GLN A 81 -10.31 12.53 8.27
N HIS A 82 -10.86 12.81 7.09
CA HIS A 82 -12.05 13.64 6.93
C HIS A 82 -13.26 13.06 7.67
N ARG A 83 -13.49 11.75 7.59
CA ARG A 83 -14.56 11.07 8.34
C ARG A 83 -14.34 11.18 9.84
N THR A 84 -13.10 11.07 10.30
CA THR A 84 -12.78 11.20 11.72
C THR A 84 -13.05 12.61 12.22
N GLU A 85 -12.62 13.64 11.49
CA GLU A 85 -12.86 15.04 11.82
C GLU A 85 -14.35 15.37 11.84
N ARG A 86 -15.13 14.78 10.93
CA ARG A 86 -16.57 15.00 10.79
C ARG A 86 -17.42 14.25 11.82
N TYR A 87 -17.00 13.05 12.23
CA TYR A 87 -17.79 12.15 13.09
C TYR A 87 -17.21 11.95 14.50
N GLY A 88 -16.07 12.59 14.82
CA GLY A 88 -15.68 12.92 16.18
C GLY A 88 -14.89 11.88 16.98
N ASP A 89 -14.40 10.80 16.37
CA ASP A 89 -13.63 9.79 17.11
C ASP A 89 -12.12 9.85 16.81
N ALA A 90 -11.47 10.93 17.27
CA ALA A 90 -10.02 11.09 17.17
C ALA A 90 -9.24 9.93 17.84
N ARG A 91 -9.84 9.24 18.81
CA ARG A 91 -9.26 8.08 19.49
C ARG A 91 -9.19 6.88 18.53
N GLU A 92 -10.21 6.71 17.72
CA GLU A 92 -10.27 5.68 16.69
C GLU A 92 -9.25 5.94 15.56
N LEU A 93 -9.00 7.21 15.19
CA LEU A 93 -7.94 7.57 14.24
C LEU A 93 -6.53 7.33 14.78
N VAL A 94 -6.27 7.68 16.04
CA VAL A 94 -4.98 7.40 16.70
C VAL A 94 -4.76 5.90 16.82
N LYS A 95 -5.82 5.14 17.17
CA LYS A 95 -5.75 3.68 17.22
C LYS A 95 -5.45 3.08 15.84
N ARG A 96 -6.09 3.57 14.78
CA ARG A 96 -5.83 3.15 13.40
C ARG A 96 -4.43 3.52 12.94
N HIS A 97 -3.98 4.75 13.17
CA HIS A 97 -2.60 5.15 12.88
C HIS A 97 -1.59 4.28 13.63
N ALA A 98 -1.81 4.01 14.92
CA ALA A 98 -0.96 3.12 15.69
C ALA A 98 -0.95 1.70 15.11
N MET A 99 -2.12 1.15 14.72
CA MET A 99 -2.21 -0.15 14.04
C MET A 99 -1.45 -0.13 12.70
N ALA A 100 -1.42 0.99 11.97
CA ALA A 100 -0.76 1.10 10.66
C ALA A 100 0.74 1.06 10.85
N TYR A 101 1.23 1.90 11.75
CA TYR A 101 2.65 1.93 12.10
C TYR A 101 3.10 0.58 12.65
N SER A 102 2.32 -0.07 13.51
CA SER A 102 2.66 -1.39 14.04
C SER A 102 2.62 -2.49 12.97
N ALA A 103 1.60 -2.53 12.11
CA ALA A 103 1.49 -3.53 11.04
C ALA A 103 2.61 -3.38 10.01
N LEU A 104 2.92 -2.13 9.60
CA LEU A 104 4.05 -1.84 8.73
C LEU A 104 5.39 -2.20 9.40
N ALA A 105 5.56 -1.84 10.69
CA ALA A 105 6.79 -2.14 11.42
C ALA A 105 7.03 -3.64 11.57
N GLU A 106 6.00 -4.43 11.94
CA GLU A 106 6.12 -5.89 12.04
C GLU A 106 6.42 -6.52 10.67
N ARG A 107 5.74 -6.09 9.61
CA ARG A 107 5.96 -6.63 8.26
C ARG A 107 7.36 -6.30 7.71
N ILE A 108 7.89 -5.10 7.99
CA ILE A 108 9.30 -4.75 7.69
C ILE A 108 10.25 -5.67 8.44
N ARG A 109 9.93 -5.99 9.71
CA ARG A 109 10.74 -6.87 10.57
C ARG A 109 10.75 -8.32 10.07
N GLU A 110 9.60 -8.83 9.65
CA GLU A 110 9.43 -10.16 9.05
C GLU A 110 10.20 -10.28 7.73
N GLN A 111 10.14 -9.26 6.87
CA GLN A 111 10.90 -9.23 5.61
C GLN A 111 12.41 -9.11 5.83
N GLY A 112 12.84 -8.47 6.91
CA GLY A 112 14.26 -8.39 7.30
C GLY A 112 14.85 -9.67 7.90
N GLN A 113 14.05 -10.73 8.13
CA GLN A 113 14.48 -11.97 8.79
C GLN A 113 14.76 -13.18 7.87
N THR A 114 14.76 -13.02 6.54
CA THR A 114 15.22 -14.06 5.60
C THR A 114 16.18 -13.47 4.56
N PRO A 115 17.35 -14.09 4.23
CA PRO A 115 17.70 -15.50 4.39
C PRO A 115 19.04 -15.78 5.11
N GLY A 116 19.12 -16.94 5.78
CA GLY A 116 20.34 -17.47 6.37
C GLY A 116 20.22 -18.95 6.76
N LYS A 117 19.53 -19.75 5.94
CA LYS A 117 19.67 -21.21 5.98
C LYS A 117 20.56 -21.62 4.81
N GLN A 118 21.86 -21.60 5.05
CA GLN A 118 22.82 -22.30 4.21
C GLN A 118 22.94 -23.72 4.79
N GLU A 119 22.17 -24.64 4.20
CA GLU A 119 22.57 -26.04 4.16
C GLU A 119 23.87 -26.11 3.37
N GLU A 120 24.96 -26.52 4.02
CA GLU A 120 26.04 -27.20 3.33
C GLU A 120 26.51 -28.34 4.21
N SER A 121 25.78 -29.45 4.07
CA SER A 121 26.32 -30.78 4.29
C SER A 121 27.16 -31.17 3.07
N SER A 122 28.34 -31.73 3.35
CA SER A 122 29.22 -32.56 2.50
C SER A 122 30.51 -31.96 1.91
N ARG A 123 31.58 -32.71 2.20
CA ARG A 123 32.98 -32.72 1.70
C ARG A 123 33.93 -31.83 2.52
N VAL A 124 34.96 -32.33 3.23
CA VAL A 124 35.74 -33.59 3.23
C VAL A 124 36.22 -33.87 4.66
#